data_AF-A0A811UHH7-F1
#
_entry.id   AF-A0A811UHH7-F1
#
_cell.length_a   1.000
_cell.length_b   1.000
_cell.length_c   1.000
_cell.angle_alpha   90.00
_cell.angle_beta   90.00
_cell.angle_gamma   90.00
#
_symmetry.space_group_name_H-M   'P 1'
#
loop_
_entity.id
_entity.type
_entity.pdbx_description
1 polymer ?
#
loop_
_entity_poly.entity_id
_entity_poly.type
_entity_poly.pdbx_seq_one_letter_code
_entity_poly.pdbx_strand_id
1 'polypeptide(L)'
;MESNEAYKYLGVMQSNCVDTMQMRKKLVAEFRRRLTALCKTQLNGRNQTYAINSFVIPVVSYSFGIIKWSTTELENMQRIIRTVMSKYKAHHPKSSVFRTTLARKDGGRGQIDIGALHDKLILNLRTYFHVKSSQSEIHQAVESADDNYTPLRMNQHYESRNTISTDEKLQRWSEMAVHGAYRKDLLSPFVDQKLSHLWLTNRAIFAETEGTIFAMQDGVVPTRNYVKYVIRDINAPADKCRRCNSRSETLDHVLAGCTALANSMYLKRHNDIAKIIHMQLAQKYKFHQNKIPYYRYIPESVHEDTSILIYYDRTVLTNATRDHNRPDIFVVDKASKVAFIIDIAVPLNKNMQKTYTEKIAKYSDLGIDAKRQWKLRKVYLLPIIVSAHGLVHINLKENLRKLQLSDNIIFDIQKAALLNSCHIIRNFLQ
;
A
#
# COMPACT_ATOMS: atom_id res chain seq x y z
N MET A 1 -1.31 -9.33 56.39
CA MET A 1 -0.58 -8.72 55.26
C MET A 1 0.10 -7.48 55.80
N GLU A 2 1.42 -7.40 55.66
CA GLU A 2 2.16 -6.17 55.99
C GLU A 2 1.65 -5.01 55.12
N SER A 3 1.66 -3.78 55.64
CA SER A 3 1.02 -2.62 54.98
C SER A 3 1.61 -2.23 53.62
N ASN A 4 2.73 -2.84 53.21
CA ASN A 4 3.44 -2.59 51.96
C ASN A 4 3.53 -3.81 51.03
N GLU A 5 2.85 -4.93 51.35
CA GLU A 5 2.93 -6.14 50.55
C GLU A 5 1.98 -6.05 49.33
N ALA A 6 2.53 -5.78 48.15
CA ALA A 6 1.75 -5.66 46.92
C ALA A 6 1.39 -7.05 46.34
N TYR A 7 0.10 -7.38 46.26
CA TYR A 7 -0.42 -8.60 45.66
C TYR A 7 -1.05 -8.35 44.28
N LYS A 8 -1.29 -9.41 43.51
CA LYS A 8 -1.87 -9.33 42.16
C LYS A 8 -3.33 -9.81 42.17
N TYR A 9 -4.27 -8.94 41.82
CA TYR A 9 -5.69 -9.26 41.67
C TYR A 9 -6.20 -8.92 40.28
N LEU A 10 -6.75 -9.89 39.55
CA LEU A 10 -7.24 -9.73 38.17
C LEU A 10 -6.23 -9.05 37.21
N GLY A 11 -4.93 -9.25 37.43
CA GLY A 11 -3.88 -8.62 36.62
C GLY A 11 -3.47 -7.20 37.06
N VAL A 12 -4.06 -6.68 38.14
CA VAL A 12 -3.78 -5.38 38.76
C VAL A 12 -2.91 -5.61 39.99
N MET A 13 -1.84 -4.82 40.16
CA MET A 13 -1.04 -4.85 41.39
C MET A 13 -1.73 -3.97 42.43
N GLN A 14 -2.08 -4.56 43.56
CA GLN A 14 -2.81 -3.92 44.65
C GLN A 14 -1.96 -3.98 45.92
N SER A 15 -1.90 -2.85 46.63
CA SER A 15 -1.47 -2.77 48.03
C SER A 15 -2.62 -2.11 48.80
N ASN A 16 -2.40 -1.02 49.56
CA ASN A 16 -3.50 -0.19 50.07
C ASN A 16 -4.17 0.66 48.97
N CYS A 17 -3.47 0.89 47.85
CA CYS A 17 -3.98 1.53 46.65
C CYS A 17 -3.44 0.83 45.39
N VAL A 18 -4.01 1.16 44.22
CA VAL A 18 -3.54 0.61 42.94
C VAL A 18 -2.17 1.24 42.61
N ASP A 19 -1.13 0.41 42.48
CA ASP A 19 0.20 0.87 42.03
C ASP A 19 0.18 1.11 40.52
N THR A 20 -0.37 2.26 40.13
CA THR A 20 -0.51 2.66 38.73
C THR A 20 0.84 2.83 38.03
N MET A 21 1.90 3.19 38.75
CA MET A 21 3.23 3.40 38.14
C MET A 21 3.85 2.07 37.74
N GLN A 22 3.88 1.09 38.64
CA GLN A 22 4.44 -0.22 38.35
C GLN A 22 3.61 -0.95 37.29
N MET A 23 2.27 -0.81 37.33
CA MET A 23 1.40 -1.34 36.29
C MET A 23 1.70 -0.74 34.92
N ARG A 24 1.80 0.59 34.79
CA ARG A 24 2.17 1.23 33.50
C ARG A 24 3.49 0.67 32.95
N LYS A 25 4.52 0.57 33.80
CA LYS A 25 5.83 0.01 33.40
C LYS A 25 5.69 -1.43 32.87
N LYS A 26 4.97 -2.29 33.60
CA LYS A 26 4.71 -3.68 33.20
C LYS A 26 3.94 -3.78 31.89
N LEU A 27 2.89 -2.97 31.72
CA LEU A 27 2.06 -2.93 30.52
C LEU A 27 2.84 -2.49 29.28
N VAL A 28 3.63 -1.42 29.39
CA VAL A 28 4.46 -0.92 28.29
C VAL A 28 5.56 -1.93 27.93
N ALA A 29 6.16 -2.59 28.93
CA ALA A 29 7.15 -3.64 28.71
C ALA A 29 6.53 -4.83 27.95
N GLU A 30 5.36 -5.31 28.37
CA GLU A 30 4.65 -6.41 27.71
C GLU A 30 4.18 -6.02 26.30
N PHE A 31 3.66 -4.81 26.12
CA PHE A 31 3.28 -4.25 24.82
C PHE A 31 4.48 -4.28 23.85
N ARG A 32 5.64 -3.79 24.30
CA ARG A 32 6.88 -3.80 23.50
C ARG A 32 7.37 -5.22 23.24
N ARG A 33 7.26 -6.13 24.21
CA ARG A 33 7.65 -7.55 24.06
C ARG A 33 6.81 -8.23 22.98
N ARG A 34 5.48 -8.12 23.05
CA ARG A 34 4.55 -8.71 22.06
C ARG A 34 4.76 -8.12 20.67
N LEU A 35 4.90 -6.80 20.58
CA LEU A 35 5.16 -6.12 19.32
C LEU A 35 6.49 -6.59 18.69
N THR A 36 7.54 -6.70 19.50
CA THR A 36 8.86 -7.17 19.04
C THR A 36 8.80 -8.62 18.57
N ALA A 37 8.11 -9.49 19.31
CA ALA A 37 7.91 -10.88 18.90
C ALA A 37 7.13 -10.96 17.58
N LEU A 38 6.08 -10.14 17.43
CA LEU A 38 5.29 -10.08 16.21
C LEU A 38 6.10 -9.58 15.01
N CYS A 39 6.92 -8.54 15.17
CA CYS A 39 7.73 -8.01 14.08
C CYS A 39 8.88 -8.95 13.66
N LYS A 40 9.26 -9.93 14.49
CA LYS A 40 10.18 -11.01 14.10
C LYS A 40 9.53 -12.07 13.21
N THR A 41 8.21 -12.11 13.16
CA THR A 41 7.48 -13.07 12.31
C THR A 41 7.55 -12.64 10.84
N GLN A 42 7.48 -13.61 9.93
CA GLN A 42 7.47 -13.39 8.48
C GLN A 42 6.03 -13.15 7.95
N LEU A 43 5.21 -12.41 8.71
CA LEU A 43 3.84 -12.12 8.31
C LEU A 43 3.77 -11.08 7.18
N ASN A 44 2.78 -11.22 6.30
CA ASN A 44 2.44 -10.16 5.36
C ASN A 44 1.96 -8.90 6.11
N GLY A 45 2.12 -7.72 5.51
CA GLY A 45 1.86 -6.45 6.18
C GLY A 45 0.42 -6.32 6.69
N ARG A 46 -0.57 -6.83 5.95
CA ARG A 46 -1.97 -6.86 6.39
C ARG A 46 -2.17 -7.72 7.64
N ASN A 47 -1.63 -8.93 7.65
CA ASN A 47 -1.72 -9.83 8.80
C ASN A 47 -0.93 -9.29 9.99
N GLN A 48 0.20 -8.63 9.74
CA GLN A 48 0.97 -7.95 10.79
C GLN A 48 0.16 -6.81 11.43
N THR A 49 -0.48 -5.93 10.64
CA THR A 49 -1.40 -4.91 11.18
C THR A 49 -2.52 -5.57 11.98
N TYR A 50 -3.14 -6.61 11.44
CA TYR A 50 -4.24 -7.30 12.11
C TYR A 50 -3.80 -7.83 13.48
N ALA A 51 -2.64 -8.48 13.55
CA ALA A 51 -2.07 -8.99 14.78
C ALA A 51 -1.64 -7.87 15.75
N ILE A 52 -1.16 -6.72 15.27
CA ILE A 52 -0.94 -5.55 16.15
C ILE A 52 -2.27 -5.16 16.81
N ASN A 53 -3.34 -5.05 16.02
CA ASN A 53 -4.65 -4.64 16.50
C ASN A 53 -5.29 -5.65 17.47
N SER A 54 -5.09 -6.96 17.26
CA SER A 54 -5.76 -8.01 18.04
C SER A 54 -4.92 -8.64 19.16
N PHE A 55 -3.59 -8.50 19.14
CA PHE A 55 -2.71 -9.15 20.12
C PHE A 55 -1.86 -8.16 20.93
N VAL A 56 -1.43 -7.06 20.31
CA VAL A 56 -0.55 -6.06 20.94
C VAL A 56 -1.36 -4.98 21.64
N ILE A 57 -2.29 -4.33 20.92
CA ILE A 57 -3.11 -3.23 21.46
C ILE A 57 -3.97 -3.64 22.67
N PRO A 58 -4.55 -4.86 22.72
CA PRO A 58 -5.34 -5.28 23.87
C PRO A 58 -4.58 -5.36 25.19
N VAL A 59 -3.24 -5.43 25.17
CA VAL A 59 -2.40 -5.37 26.38
C VAL A 59 -2.69 -4.11 27.17
N VAL A 60 -2.88 -2.98 26.50
CA VAL A 60 -3.05 -1.68 27.16
C VAL A 60 -4.51 -1.27 27.24
N SER A 61 -5.38 -1.75 26.35
CA SER A 61 -6.77 -1.29 26.26
C SER A 61 -7.59 -1.60 27.50
N TYR A 62 -7.37 -2.74 28.16
CA TYR A 62 -8.10 -3.08 29.38
C TYR A 62 -7.78 -2.12 30.54
N SER A 63 -6.59 -1.51 30.51
CA SER A 63 -6.14 -0.61 31.56
C SER A 63 -6.71 0.80 31.42
N PHE A 64 -7.35 1.15 30.30
CA PHE A 64 -7.83 2.52 30.06
C PHE A 64 -8.92 2.95 31.04
N GLY A 65 -9.81 2.04 31.45
CA GLY A 65 -10.82 2.31 32.48
C GLY A 65 -10.29 2.29 33.92
N ILE A 66 -9.03 1.89 34.13
CA ILE A 66 -8.45 1.67 35.46
C ILE A 66 -7.36 2.71 35.76
N ILE A 67 -6.49 2.98 34.78
CA ILE A 67 -5.32 3.85 34.90
C ILE A 67 -5.57 5.12 34.09
N LYS A 68 -5.27 6.28 34.68
CA LYS A 68 -5.30 7.55 33.95
C LYS A 68 -4.14 7.63 32.97
N TRP A 69 -4.43 7.59 31.68
CA TRP A 69 -3.43 7.75 30.62
C TRP A 69 -3.46 9.17 30.07
N SER A 70 -2.31 9.84 30.11
CA SER A 70 -2.09 11.13 29.46
C SER A 70 -1.98 10.99 27.95
N THR A 71 -2.26 12.08 27.23
CA THR A 71 -2.10 12.14 25.76
C THR A 71 -0.68 11.78 25.33
N THR A 72 0.33 12.29 26.04
CA THR A 72 1.74 12.03 25.75
C THR A 72 2.10 10.55 25.87
N GLU A 73 1.55 9.84 26.85
CA GLU A 73 1.78 8.40 27.01
C GLU A 73 1.11 7.59 25.89
N LEU A 74 -0.10 7.95 25.47
CA LEU A 74 -0.79 7.29 24.36
C LEU A 74 -0.07 7.52 23.03
N GLU A 75 0.40 8.74 22.79
CA GLU A 75 1.25 9.08 21.65
C GLU A 75 2.57 8.30 21.68
N ASN A 76 3.17 8.15 22.87
CA ASN A 76 4.38 7.37 23.03
C ASN A 76 4.17 5.90 22.65
N MET A 77 3.03 5.30 22.99
CA MET A 77 2.70 3.94 22.53
C MET A 77 2.62 3.85 21.00
N GLN A 78 2.03 4.84 20.34
CA GLN A 78 2.03 4.92 18.88
C GLN A 78 3.45 5.10 18.31
N ARG A 79 4.30 5.89 18.96
CA ARG A 79 5.73 6.04 18.60
C ARG A 79 6.48 4.72 18.75
N ILE A 80 6.21 3.93 19.80
CA ILE A 80 6.80 2.60 20.01
C ILE A 80 6.44 1.66 18.86
N ILE A 81 5.17 1.66 18.40
CA ILE A 81 4.75 0.87 17.23
C ILE A 81 5.64 1.19 16.03
N ARG A 82 5.72 2.46 15.65
CA ARG A 82 6.52 2.90 14.49
C ARG A 82 8.00 2.58 14.66
N THR A 83 8.56 2.83 15.84
CA THR A 83 9.98 2.61 16.13
C THR A 83 10.37 1.13 16.00
N VAL A 84 9.57 0.22 16.58
CA VAL A 84 9.84 -1.22 16.48
C VAL A 84 9.63 -1.69 15.03
N MET A 85 8.58 -1.23 14.35
CA MET A 85 8.39 -1.56 12.93
C MET A 85 9.55 -1.08 12.05
N SER A 86 10.11 0.10 12.33
CA SER A 86 11.29 0.59 11.63
C SER A 86 12.54 -0.25 11.89
N LYS A 87 12.73 -0.73 13.12
CA LYS A 87 13.82 -1.68 13.43
C LYS A 87 13.74 -2.95 12.56
N TYR A 88 12.54 -3.43 12.27
CA TYR A 88 12.29 -4.60 11.41
C TYR A 88 11.97 -4.24 9.96
N LYS A 89 12.33 -3.04 9.49
CA LYS A 89 12.16 -2.57 8.09
C LYS A 89 10.70 -2.53 7.59
N ALA A 90 9.70 -2.74 8.46
CA ALA A 90 8.28 -2.72 8.11
C ALA A 90 7.71 -1.29 7.94
N HIS A 91 8.41 -0.28 8.46
CA HIS A 91 8.04 1.13 8.39
C HIS A 91 9.28 2.00 8.20
N HIS A 92 9.21 3.03 7.35
CA HIS A 92 10.31 3.97 7.20
C HIS A 92 10.18 5.12 8.22
N PRO A 93 11.24 5.50 8.97
CA PRO A 93 11.14 6.50 10.03
C PRO A 93 10.60 7.87 9.58
N LYS A 94 10.85 8.24 8.32
CA LYS A 94 10.37 9.51 7.74
C LYS A 94 9.02 9.39 7.02
N SER A 95 8.39 8.22 6.98
CA SER A 95 7.07 8.03 6.33
C SER A 95 5.96 8.80 7.05
N SER A 96 4.85 9.03 6.35
CA SER A 96 3.72 9.77 6.89
C SER A 96 3.10 9.05 8.09
N VAL A 97 2.96 9.78 9.21
CA VAL A 97 2.34 9.25 10.42
C VAL A 97 0.84 9.03 10.21
N PHE A 98 0.15 9.90 9.45
CA PHE A 98 -1.29 9.77 9.18
C PHE A 98 -1.62 8.43 8.51
N ARG A 99 -0.76 7.98 7.59
CA ARG A 99 -0.94 6.72 6.87
C ARG A 99 -0.82 5.47 7.76
N THR A 100 -0.32 5.58 8.99
CA THR A 100 -0.26 4.43 9.91
C THR A 100 -1.65 4.01 10.40
N THR A 101 -2.50 4.98 10.73
CA THR A 101 -3.84 4.74 11.29
C THR A 101 -4.96 4.82 10.26
N LEU A 102 -4.76 5.50 9.13
CA LEU A 102 -5.70 5.49 8.02
C LEU A 102 -6.02 4.06 7.57
N ALA A 103 -7.27 3.82 7.16
CA ALA A 103 -7.68 2.50 6.72
C ALA A 103 -6.97 2.10 5.42
N ARG A 104 -6.80 0.79 5.20
CA ARG A 104 -6.15 0.24 3.99
C ARG A 104 -6.89 0.59 2.70
N LYS A 105 -8.21 0.70 2.76
CA LYS A 105 -9.05 1.15 1.63
C LYS A 105 -8.79 2.62 1.24
N ASP A 106 -8.30 3.43 2.19
CA ASP A 106 -8.04 4.86 2.03
C ASP A 106 -6.54 5.15 1.87
N GLY A 107 -5.72 4.13 1.59
CA GLY A 107 -4.29 4.27 1.32
C GLY A 107 -3.38 4.21 2.55
N GLY A 108 -3.93 3.88 3.73
CA GLY A 108 -3.18 3.70 4.97
C GLY A 108 -2.87 2.24 5.32
N ARG A 109 -2.37 2.00 6.54
CA ARG A 109 -2.01 0.67 7.05
C ARG A 109 -3.08 0.02 7.91
N GLY A 110 -4.03 0.80 8.44
CA GLY A 110 -5.15 0.34 9.26
C GLY A 110 -4.79 -0.03 10.70
N GLN A 111 -3.74 0.57 11.28
CA GLN A 111 -3.47 0.40 12.71
C GLN A 111 -4.53 1.15 13.51
N ILE A 112 -4.96 0.59 14.65
CA ILE A 112 -5.89 1.30 15.52
C ILE A 112 -5.19 2.54 16.08
N ASP A 113 -5.92 3.66 16.05
CA ASP A 113 -5.50 4.86 16.75
C ASP A 113 -5.72 4.67 18.25
N ILE A 114 -4.64 4.47 19.02
CA ILE A 114 -4.68 4.22 20.46
C ILE A 114 -5.35 5.37 21.22
N GLY A 115 -5.17 6.62 20.78
CA GLY A 115 -5.83 7.78 21.38
C GLY A 115 -7.34 7.71 21.21
N ALA A 116 -7.77 7.52 19.95
CA ALA A 116 -9.19 7.36 19.61
C ALA A 116 -9.82 6.14 20.29
N LEU A 117 -9.09 5.02 20.37
CA LEU A 117 -9.54 3.81 21.05
C LEU A 117 -9.75 4.06 22.54
N HIS A 118 -8.82 4.75 23.18
CA HIS A 118 -8.96 5.13 24.58
C HIS A 118 -10.24 5.94 24.80
N ASP A 119 -10.44 7.01 24.04
CA ASP A 119 -11.60 7.89 24.22
C ASP A 119 -12.93 7.15 23.95
N LYS A 120 -12.95 6.31 22.92
CA LYS A 120 -14.09 5.41 22.65
C LYS A 120 -14.38 4.48 23.84
N LEU A 121 -13.37 3.86 24.43
CA LEU A 121 -13.56 2.93 25.53
C LEU A 121 -14.00 3.63 26.82
N ILE A 122 -13.46 4.83 27.11
CA ILE A 122 -13.92 5.65 28.24
C ILE A 122 -15.39 6.04 28.05
N LEU A 123 -15.75 6.54 26.86
CA LEU A 123 -17.13 6.94 26.58
C LEU A 123 -18.09 5.75 26.72
N ASN A 124 -17.75 4.58 26.18
CA ASN A 124 -18.56 3.37 26.31
C ASN A 124 -18.76 2.95 27.77
N LEU A 125 -17.71 3.00 28.59
CA LEU A 125 -17.80 2.69 30.02
C LEU A 125 -18.67 3.72 30.75
N ARG A 126 -18.48 5.02 30.49
CA ARG A 126 -19.33 6.07 31.05
C ARG A 126 -20.80 5.84 30.72
N THR A 127 -21.12 5.63 29.44
CA THR A 127 -22.49 5.32 29.01
C THR A 127 -23.06 4.11 29.74
N TYR A 128 -22.26 3.04 29.90
CA TYR A 128 -22.69 1.86 30.66
C TYR A 128 -23.06 2.21 32.11
N PHE A 129 -22.20 2.95 32.82
CA PHE A 129 -22.46 3.34 34.21
C PHE A 129 -23.67 4.28 34.33
N HIS A 130 -23.82 5.27 33.44
CA HIS A 130 -24.97 6.18 33.40
C HIS A 130 -26.29 5.43 33.14
N VAL A 131 -26.30 4.43 32.25
CA VAL A 131 -27.50 3.61 32.01
C VAL A 131 -27.82 2.74 33.24
N LYS A 132 -26.79 2.26 33.94
CA LYS A 132 -26.96 1.38 35.11
C LYS A 132 -27.34 2.13 36.38
N SER A 133 -26.97 3.40 36.53
CA SER A 133 -27.37 4.22 37.69
C SER A 133 -28.88 4.41 37.78
N SER A 134 -29.61 4.38 36.65
CA SER A 134 -31.08 4.36 36.64
C SER A 134 -31.69 3.05 37.17
N GLN A 135 -30.91 1.99 37.28
CA GLN A 135 -31.37 0.63 37.64
C GLN A 135 -30.81 0.14 38.98
N SER A 136 -29.81 0.82 39.55
CA SER A 136 -29.05 0.32 40.69
C SER A 136 -28.51 1.46 41.55
N GLU A 137 -28.89 1.44 42.82
CA GLU A 137 -28.44 2.41 43.84
C GLU A 137 -26.91 2.44 43.99
N ILE A 138 -26.25 1.28 43.87
CA ILE A 138 -24.78 1.19 43.91
C ILE A 138 -24.16 1.98 42.75
N HIS A 139 -24.70 1.86 41.54
CA HIS A 139 -24.16 2.57 40.38
C HIS A 139 -24.42 4.08 40.48
N GLN A 140 -25.56 4.47 41.04
CA GLN A 140 -25.87 5.88 41.33
C GLN A 140 -24.93 6.49 42.39
N ALA A 141 -24.61 5.72 43.43
CA ALA A 141 -23.63 6.13 44.44
C ALA A 141 -22.22 6.28 43.83
N VAL A 142 -21.80 5.33 42.98
CA VAL A 142 -20.51 5.38 42.28
C VAL A 142 -20.42 6.58 41.34
N GLU A 143 -21.49 6.86 40.58
CA GLU A 143 -21.55 8.01 39.67
C GLU A 143 -21.42 9.33 40.41
N SER A 144 -22.13 9.48 41.53
CA SER A 144 -22.08 10.68 42.38
C SER A 144 -20.73 10.85 43.10
N ALA A 145 -20.07 9.74 43.47
CA ALA A 145 -18.83 9.75 44.24
C ALA A 145 -17.56 9.92 43.39
N ASP A 146 -17.58 9.57 42.10
CA ASP A 146 -16.41 9.67 41.22
C ASP A 146 -16.15 11.12 40.73
N ASP A 147 -15.61 11.93 41.64
CA ASP A 147 -15.06 13.25 41.35
C ASP A 147 -13.57 13.15 40.97
N ASN A 148 -13.31 12.59 39.77
CA ASN A 148 -11.96 12.39 39.23
C ASN A 148 -11.08 11.45 40.08
N TYR A 149 -11.65 10.43 40.72
CA TYR A 149 -10.87 9.33 41.30
C TYR A 149 -10.47 8.33 40.22
N THR A 150 -11.37 8.06 39.27
CA THR A 150 -11.15 7.16 38.15
C THR A 150 -10.81 7.91 36.85
N PRO A 151 -10.37 7.20 35.79
CA PRO A 151 -10.26 7.77 34.45
C PRO A 151 -11.61 8.19 33.83
N LEU A 152 -12.74 7.70 34.36
CA LEU A 152 -14.07 7.93 33.82
C LEU A 152 -14.57 9.33 34.13
N ARG A 153 -14.27 9.85 35.34
CA ARG A 153 -14.71 11.18 35.82
C ARG A 153 -16.22 11.36 35.77
N MET A 154 -16.97 10.42 36.34
CA MET A 154 -18.42 10.30 36.12
C MET A 154 -19.19 11.59 36.44
N ASN A 155 -18.84 12.29 37.53
CA ASN A 155 -19.50 13.53 37.97
C ASN A 155 -19.10 14.80 37.17
N GLN A 156 -18.23 14.67 36.17
CA GLN A 156 -17.77 15.79 35.35
C GLN A 156 -18.07 15.55 33.87
N HIS A 157 -18.13 16.63 33.10
CA HIS A 157 -18.19 16.56 31.64
C HIS A 157 -16.90 15.92 31.11
N TYR A 158 -17.03 14.85 30.33
CA TYR A 158 -15.88 14.24 29.65
C TYR A 158 -15.62 14.95 28.33
N GLU A 159 -14.59 15.78 28.30
CA GLU A 159 -14.05 16.28 27.05
C GLU A 159 -13.25 15.16 26.37
N SER A 160 -13.81 14.60 25.30
CA SER A 160 -13.04 13.75 24.42
C SER A 160 -11.82 14.51 23.91
N ARG A 161 -10.68 13.83 23.81
CA ARG A 161 -9.54 14.43 23.12
C ARG A 161 -9.98 14.71 21.68
N ASN A 162 -9.50 15.84 21.13
CA ASN A 162 -9.70 16.20 19.72
C ASN A 162 -9.07 15.15 18.81
N THR A 163 -9.82 14.06 18.59
CA THR A 163 -9.41 12.98 17.71
C THR A 163 -9.68 13.45 16.29
N ILE A 164 -8.58 13.70 15.56
CA ILE A 164 -8.61 14.10 14.15
C ILE A 164 -9.46 13.10 13.37
N SER A 165 -10.48 13.60 12.67
CA SER A 165 -11.38 12.77 11.88
C SER A 165 -10.63 12.09 10.73
N THR A 166 -11.20 11.03 10.15
CA THR A 166 -10.60 10.39 8.98
C THR A 166 -10.41 11.39 7.84
N ASP A 167 -11.41 12.23 7.56
CA ASP A 167 -11.36 13.22 6.48
C ASP A 167 -10.31 14.30 6.75
N GLU A 168 -10.16 14.71 8.00
CA GLU A 168 -9.13 15.67 8.38
C GLU A 168 -7.72 15.06 8.28
N LYS A 169 -7.52 13.79 8.68
CA LYS A 169 -6.25 13.06 8.45
C LYS A 169 -5.93 12.96 6.97
N LEU A 170 -6.95 12.71 6.16
CA LEU A 170 -6.86 12.59 4.72
C LEU A 170 -6.46 13.95 4.09
N GLN A 171 -7.11 15.04 4.49
CA GLN A 171 -6.81 16.40 4.04
C GLN A 171 -5.38 16.82 4.43
N ARG A 172 -5.02 16.69 5.70
CA ARG A 172 -3.67 17.02 6.20
C ARG A 172 -2.59 16.24 5.47
N TRP A 173 -2.82 14.96 5.15
CA TRP A 173 -1.89 14.18 4.33
C TRP A 173 -1.75 14.77 2.90
N SER A 174 -2.83 15.23 2.29
CA SER A 174 -2.81 15.87 0.96
C SER A 174 -2.01 17.17 0.92
N GLU A 175 -2.06 17.94 2.01
CA GLU A 175 -1.40 19.23 2.13
C GLU A 175 0.11 19.11 2.34
N MET A 176 0.61 17.94 2.77
CA MET A 176 2.05 17.72 2.96
C MET A 176 2.80 17.86 1.62
N ALA A 177 3.88 18.66 1.61
CA ALA A 177 4.63 18.97 0.40
C ALA A 177 5.23 17.72 -0.29
N VAL A 178 5.83 16.81 0.48
CA VAL A 178 6.47 15.59 -0.05
C VAL A 178 5.50 14.41 -0.03
N HIS A 179 5.03 14.02 1.15
CA HIS A 179 4.16 12.84 1.33
C HIS A 179 2.80 12.97 0.63
N GLY A 180 2.30 14.20 0.47
CA GLY A 180 1.01 14.47 -0.16
C GLY A 180 1.04 14.38 -1.68
N ALA A 181 2.22 14.39 -2.31
CA ALA A 181 2.36 14.29 -3.76
C ALA A 181 1.71 13.01 -4.31
N TYR A 182 1.96 11.85 -3.69
CA TYR A 182 1.32 10.60 -4.08
C TYR A 182 -0.21 10.64 -3.94
N ARG A 183 -0.72 11.30 -2.90
CA ARG A 183 -2.17 11.44 -2.73
C ARG A 183 -2.77 12.32 -3.83
N LYS A 184 -2.11 13.42 -4.20
CA LYS A 184 -2.55 14.28 -5.31
C LYS A 184 -2.59 13.50 -6.62
N ASP A 185 -1.56 12.69 -6.88
CA ASP A 185 -1.53 11.81 -8.05
C ASP A 185 -2.66 10.78 -8.02
N LEU A 186 -2.93 10.17 -6.87
CA LEU A 186 -4.02 9.20 -6.66
C LEU A 186 -5.40 9.81 -6.98
N LEU A 187 -5.60 11.09 -6.68
CA LEU A 187 -6.86 11.82 -6.94
C LEU A 187 -7.00 12.28 -8.40
N SER A 188 -6.02 12.01 -9.27
CA SER A 188 -6.10 12.39 -10.68
C SER A 188 -7.24 11.68 -11.40
N PRO A 189 -7.93 12.34 -12.37
CA PRO A 189 -9.14 11.80 -13.00
C PRO A 189 -8.90 10.53 -13.84
N PHE A 190 -7.66 10.29 -14.27
CA PHE A 190 -7.25 9.13 -15.04
C PHE A 190 -6.79 7.94 -14.18
N VAL A 191 -6.88 8.04 -12.85
CA VAL A 191 -6.47 6.99 -11.90
C VAL A 191 -7.71 6.38 -11.23
N ASP A 192 -7.77 5.06 -11.20
CA ASP A 192 -8.76 4.34 -10.38
C ASP A 192 -8.22 4.19 -8.96
N GLN A 193 -8.79 4.95 -8.01
CA GLN A 193 -8.35 4.97 -6.62
C GLN A 193 -8.52 3.61 -5.92
N LYS A 194 -9.66 2.94 -6.17
CA LYS A 194 -9.99 1.68 -5.51
C LYS A 194 -9.06 0.56 -5.95
N LEU A 195 -8.78 0.47 -7.25
CA LEU A 195 -7.82 -0.49 -7.81
C LEU A 195 -6.38 -0.14 -7.40
N SER A 196 -6.04 1.15 -7.29
CA SER A 196 -4.72 1.60 -6.82
C SER A 196 -4.41 1.19 -5.37
N HIS A 197 -5.43 0.88 -4.56
CA HIS A 197 -5.28 0.37 -3.19
C HIS A 197 -5.43 -1.15 -3.06
N LEU A 198 -5.65 -1.88 -4.15
CA LEU A 198 -5.90 -3.33 -4.12
C LEU A 198 -4.74 -4.12 -3.51
N TRP A 199 -3.50 -3.64 -3.68
CA TRP A 199 -2.33 -4.25 -3.08
C TRP A 199 -2.29 -4.15 -1.54
N LEU A 200 -2.90 -3.11 -0.96
CA LEU A 200 -2.97 -2.90 0.49
C LEU A 200 -3.96 -3.83 1.17
N THR A 201 -5.04 -4.20 0.48
CA THR A 201 -6.14 -5.01 1.04
C THR A 201 -5.91 -6.51 0.89
N ASN A 202 -5.08 -6.92 -0.07
CA ASN A 202 -4.68 -8.32 -0.29
C ASN A 202 -3.54 -8.77 0.63
N ARG A 203 -3.42 -10.09 0.84
CA ARG A 203 -2.49 -10.72 1.82
C ARG A 203 -1.16 -11.20 1.21
N ALA A 204 -0.61 -10.52 0.19
CA ALA A 204 0.52 -11.06 -0.56
C ALA A 204 1.86 -10.31 -0.46
N ILE A 205 1.91 -9.17 0.25
CA ILE A 205 3.13 -8.36 0.39
C ILE A 205 3.67 -8.46 1.82
N PHE A 206 4.92 -8.89 1.97
CA PHE A 206 5.62 -8.93 3.25
C PHE A 206 5.78 -7.55 3.88
N ALA A 207 5.80 -7.49 5.21
CA ALA A 207 5.82 -6.24 5.96
C ALA A 207 6.99 -5.32 5.55
N GLU A 208 8.18 -5.86 5.30
CA GLU A 208 9.36 -5.07 4.89
C GLU A 208 9.19 -4.46 3.49
N THR A 209 8.53 -5.20 2.60
CA THR A 209 8.23 -4.74 1.25
C THR A 209 7.13 -3.71 1.26
N GLU A 210 6.09 -3.89 2.06
CA GLU A 210 5.11 -2.84 2.33
C GLU A 210 5.81 -1.58 2.89
N GLY A 211 6.73 -1.72 3.85
CA GLY A 211 7.60 -0.64 4.34
C GLY A 211 8.30 0.15 3.23
N THR A 212 8.90 -0.56 2.28
CA THR A 212 9.59 0.04 1.13
C THR A 212 8.62 0.76 0.20
N ILE A 213 7.45 0.17 -0.08
CA ILE A 213 6.42 0.78 -0.95
C ILE A 213 5.90 2.08 -0.33
N PHE A 214 5.62 2.09 0.99
CA PHE A 214 5.20 3.31 1.68
C PHE A 214 6.28 4.39 1.60
N ALA A 215 7.55 4.05 1.82
CA ALA A 215 8.66 5.00 1.70
C ALA A 215 8.80 5.60 0.29
N MET A 216 8.61 4.75 -0.73
CA MET A 216 8.59 5.16 -2.13
C MET A 216 7.41 6.10 -2.42
N GLN A 217 6.19 5.73 -2.05
CA GLN A 217 5.00 6.56 -2.26
C GLN A 217 5.08 7.87 -1.48
N ASP A 218 5.63 7.85 -0.27
CA ASP A 218 5.81 9.04 0.55
C ASP A 218 6.97 9.93 0.06
N GLY A 219 7.76 9.49 -0.93
CA GLY A 219 8.89 10.27 -1.48
C GLY A 219 10.08 10.41 -0.53
N VAL A 220 10.22 9.52 0.46
CA VAL A 220 11.24 9.62 1.54
C VAL A 220 12.40 8.64 1.37
N VAL A 221 12.57 8.12 0.17
CA VAL A 221 13.73 7.28 -0.20
C VAL A 221 14.99 8.15 -0.21
N PRO A 222 16.11 7.71 0.39
CA PRO A 222 17.33 8.51 0.53
C PRO A 222 18.13 8.63 -0.78
N THR A 223 17.53 9.29 -1.79
CA THR A 223 18.23 9.69 -3.00
C THR A 223 19.09 10.93 -2.73
N ARG A 224 20.13 11.18 -3.54
CA ARG A 224 21.00 12.36 -3.38
C ARG A 224 20.22 13.68 -3.46
N ASN A 225 19.23 13.76 -4.35
CA ASN A 225 18.33 14.92 -4.42
C ASN A 225 17.54 15.11 -3.11
N TYR A 226 16.96 14.03 -2.58
CA TYR A 226 16.23 14.06 -1.31
C TYR A 226 17.13 14.52 -0.15
N VAL A 227 18.34 13.97 -0.05
CA VAL A 227 19.31 14.33 0.99
C VAL A 227 19.72 15.81 0.87
N LYS A 228 19.99 16.29 -0.34
CA LYS A 228 20.44 17.67 -0.57
C LYS A 228 19.34 18.71 -0.36
N TYR A 229 18.15 18.50 -0.90
CA TYR A 229 17.11 19.54 -0.93
C TYR A 229 16.03 19.38 0.14
N VAL A 230 15.73 18.15 0.56
CA VAL A 230 14.70 17.88 1.57
C VAL A 230 15.29 17.74 2.95
N ILE A 231 16.36 16.94 3.12
CA ILE A 231 17.08 16.86 4.41
C ILE A 231 17.93 18.12 4.63
N ARG A 232 18.42 18.75 3.56
CA ARG A 232 19.34 19.90 3.61
C ARG A 232 20.62 19.58 4.37
N ASP A 233 21.15 18.38 4.12
CA ASP A 233 22.45 17.98 4.67
C ASP A 233 23.56 18.79 4.00
N ILE A 234 24.33 19.51 4.82
CA ILE A 234 25.42 20.40 4.40
C ILE A 234 26.54 19.61 3.70
N ASN A 235 26.71 18.35 4.10
CA ASN A 235 27.73 17.46 3.55
C ASN A 235 27.20 16.61 2.38
N ALA A 236 25.99 16.90 1.89
CA ALA A 236 25.40 16.12 0.80
C ALA A 236 26.25 16.23 -0.47
N PRO A 237 26.55 15.10 -1.15
CA PRO A 237 27.22 15.13 -2.43
C PRO A 237 26.37 15.84 -3.48
N ALA A 238 26.97 16.14 -4.64
CA ALA A 238 26.24 16.62 -5.80
C ALA A 238 25.05 15.70 -6.11
N ASP A 239 23.93 16.28 -6.53
CA ASP A 239 22.67 15.58 -6.71
C ASP A 239 22.63 14.71 -7.97
N LYS A 240 23.74 14.58 -8.71
CA LYS A 240 23.83 13.69 -9.88
C LYS A 240 23.61 12.23 -9.48
N CYS A 241 22.87 11.52 -10.33
CA CYS A 241 22.59 10.10 -10.18
C CYS A 241 23.86 9.26 -10.04
N ARG A 242 23.94 8.45 -8.98
CA ARG A 242 25.09 7.58 -8.69
C ARG A 242 25.32 6.45 -9.70
N ARG A 243 24.36 6.19 -10.60
CA ARG A 243 24.45 5.12 -11.62
C ARG A 243 24.76 5.65 -13.01
N CYS A 244 24.03 6.67 -13.48
CA CYS A 244 24.18 7.18 -14.85
C CYS A 244 24.93 8.52 -14.94
N ASN A 245 25.16 9.20 -13.81
CA ASN A 245 25.85 10.50 -13.70
C ASN A 245 25.31 11.63 -14.61
N SER A 246 24.12 11.48 -15.21
CA SER A 246 23.61 12.41 -16.23
C SER A 246 22.59 13.41 -15.70
N ARG A 247 21.62 12.96 -14.91
CA ARG A 247 20.53 13.78 -14.35
C ARG A 247 20.55 13.77 -12.82
N SER A 248 19.78 14.69 -12.22
CA SER A 248 19.54 14.71 -10.78
C SER A 248 18.91 13.40 -10.31
N GLU A 249 19.41 12.86 -9.19
CA GLU A 249 18.99 11.62 -8.54
C GLU A 249 17.69 11.82 -7.77
N THR A 250 16.61 12.08 -8.48
CA THR A 250 15.26 12.08 -7.91
C THR A 250 14.71 10.66 -7.85
N LEU A 251 13.69 10.42 -7.01
CA LEU A 251 12.99 9.14 -6.98
C LEU A 251 12.40 8.79 -8.36
N ASP A 252 11.80 9.78 -9.04
CA ASP A 252 11.29 9.66 -10.41
C ASP A 252 12.39 9.20 -11.40
N HIS A 253 13.58 9.78 -11.29
CA HIS A 253 14.71 9.39 -12.13
C HIS A 253 15.12 7.93 -11.85
N VAL A 254 15.21 7.52 -10.59
CA VAL A 254 15.56 6.15 -10.22
C VAL A 254 14.51 5.14 -10.70
N LEU A 255 13.23 5.49 -10.65
CA LEU A 255 12.14 4.57 -10.99
C LEU A 255 11.85 4.43 -12.48
N ALA A 256 12.12 5.45 -13.30
CA ALA A 256 11.78 5.41 -14.73
C ALA A 256 12.67 6.25 -15.65
N GLY A 257 13.66 6.99 -15.13
CA GLY A 257 14.44 7.95 -15.91
C GLY A 257 15.93 7.63 -16.06
N CYS A 258 16.45 6.61 -15.39
CA CYS A 258 17.87 6.28 -15.38
C CYS A 258 18.22 5.37 -16.56
N THR A 259 19.02 5.89 -17.50
CA THR A 259 19.47 5.14 -18.69
C THR A 259 20.23 3.87 -18.34
N ALA A 260 21.03 3.90 -17.27
CA ALA A 260 21.77 2.73 -16.77
C ALA A 260 20.86 1.59 -16.27
N LEU A 261 19.60 1.87 -15.93
CA LEU A 261 18.62 0.89 -15.44
C LEU A 261 17.61 0.45 -16.50
N ALA A 262 17.58 1.13 -17.66
CA ALA A 262 16.54 0.96 -18.67
C ALA A 262 16.55 -0.45 -19.29
N ASN A 263 17.70 -0.88 -19.80
CA ASN A 263 17.83 -2.15 -20.53
C ASN A 263 17.85 -3.39 -19.62
N SER A 264 17.86 -3.20 -18.30
CA SER A 264 17.88 -4.28 -17.32
C SER A 264 16.62 -4.27 -16.47
N MET A 265 16.56 -3.41 -15.45
CA MET A 265 15.50 -3.47 -14.44
C MET A 265 14.15 -2.94 -14.95
N TYR A 266 14.14 -1.89 -15.78
CA TYR A 266 12.87 -1.39 -16.33
C TYR A 266 12.28 -2.38 -17.34
N LEU A 267 13.13 -2.96 -18.20
CA LEU A 267 12.74 -4.04 -19.11
C LEU A 267 12.20 -5.26 -18.36
N LYS A 268 12.86 -5.69 -17.28
CA LYS A 268 12.36 -6.79 -16.44
C LYS A 268 10.98 -6.49 -15.85
N ARG A 269 10.80 -5.29 -15.27
CA ARG A 269 9.51 -4.87 -14.68
C ARG A 269 8.39 -4.89 -15.71
N HIS A 270 8.68 -4.42 -16.92
CA HIS A 270 7.76 -4.45 -18.05
C HIS A 270 7.42 -5.90 -18.44
N ASN A 271 8.43 -6.73 -18.65
CA ASN A 271 8.25 -8.12 -19.11
C ASN A 271 7.53 -8.99 -18.08
N ASP A 272 7.74 -8.79 -16.79
CA ASP A 272 7.00 -9.50 -15.74
C ASP A 272 5.49 -9.25 -15.83
N ILE A 273 5.07 -8.02 -16.17
CA ILE A 273 3.65 -7.69 -16.40
C ILE A 273 3.16 -8.31 -17.71
N ALA A 274 3.93 -8.21 -18.79
CA ALA A 274 3.59 -8.82 -20.07
C ALA A 274 3.39 -10.34 -19.94
N LYS A 275 4.26 -11.03 -19.18
CA LYS A 275 4.15 -12.45 -18.85
C LYS A 275 2.84 -12.81 -18.14
N ILE A 276 2.37 -11.96 -17.22
CA ILE A 276 1.09 -12.16 -16.52
C ILE A 276 -0.06 -12.15 -17.53
N ILE A 277 -0.10 -11.14 -18.41
CA ILE A 277 -1.15 -11.03 -19.44
C ILE A 277 -1.07 -12.22 -20.41
N HIS A 278 0.13 -12.53 -20.92
CA HIS A 278 0.35 -13.61 -21.87
C HIS A 278 -0.09 -14.97 -21.31
N MET A 279 0.31 -15.30 -20.08
CA MET A 279 -0.12 -16.53 -19.40
C MET A 279 -1.65 -16.62 -19.31
N GLN A 280 -2.33 -15.53 -18.95
CA GLN A 280 -3.80 -15.56 -18.86
C GLN A 280 -4.47 -15.73 -20.23
N LEU A 281 -3.91 -15.17 -21.30
CA LEU A 281 -4.38 -15.39 -22.66
C LEU A 281 -4.12 -16.83 -23.13
N ALA A 282 -2.93 -17.37 -22.89
CA ALA A 282 -2.58 -18.75 -23.22
C ALA A 282 -3.51 -19.75 -22.51
N GLN A 283 -3.86 -19.50 -21.24
CA GLN A 283 -4.85 -20.32 -20.53
C GLN A 283 -6.26 -20.17 -21.10
N LYS A 284 -6.70 -18.94 -21.36
CA LYS A 284 -8.02 -18.66 -21.94
C LYS A 284 -8.24 -19.42 -23.24
N TYR A 285 -7.24 -19.43 -24.11
CA TYR A 285 -7.28 -20.09 -25.41
C TYR A 285 -6.76 -21.53 -25.38
N LYS A 286 -6.59 -22.13 -24.20
CA LYS A 286 -6.21 -23.55 -24.01
C LYS A 286 -4.85 -23.95 -24.58
N PHE A 287 -3.98 -23.00 -24.90
CA PHE A 287 -2.56 -23.27 -25.21
C PHE A 287 -1.77 -23.70 -23.98
N HIS A 288 -2.25 -23.38 -22.78
CA HIS A 288 -1.69 -23.83 -21.51
C HIS A 288 -2.78 -24.32 -20.57
N GLN A 289 -2.63 -25.52 -20.01
CA GLN A 289 -3.61 -26.10 -19.08
C GLN A 289 -3.45 -25.55 -17.66
N ASN A 290 -2.21 -25.37 -17.20
CA ASN A 290 -1.90 -24.99 -15.82
C ASN A 290 -1.38 -23.55 -15.71
N LYS A 291 -1.75 -22.85 -14.62
CA LYS A 291 -1.25 -21.49 -14.35
C LYS A 291 0.18 -21.57 -13.82
N ILE A 292 1.15 -21.13 -14.62
CA ILE A 292 2.54 -21.00 -14.18
C ILE A 292 2.75 -19.59 -13.61
N PRO A 293 3.39 -19.44 -12.43
CA PRO A 293 3.74 -18.13 -11.90
C PRO A 293 4.65 -17.34 -12.85
N TYR A 294 4.40 -16.04 -13.04
CA TYR A 294 5.09 -15.20 -14.03
C TYR A 294 6.62 -15.20 -13.88
N TYR A 295 7.15 -15.34 -12.67
CA TYR A 295 8.58 -15.35 -12.39
C TYR A 295 9.28 -16.65 -12.81
N ARG A 296 8.52 -17.72 -13.11
CA ARG A 296 9.00 -18.98 -13.72
C ARG A 296 8.57 -19.15 -15.17
N TYR A 297 7.63 -18.33 -15.62
CA TYR A 297 7.05 -18.45 -16.95
C TYR A 297 7.95 -17.81 -18.02
N ILE A 298 8.11 -18.54 -19.13
CA ILE A 298 8.78 -18.09 -20.34
C ILE A 298 7.73 -18.14 -21.45
N PRO A 299 7.24 -16.98 -21.93
CA PRO A 299 6.30 -16.93 -23.04
C PRO A 299 6.90 -17.49 -24.33
N GLU A 300 6.12 -18.29 -25.05
CA GLU A 300 6.44 -18.62 -26.44
C GLU A 300 6.15 -17.41 -27.33
N SER A 301 7.00 -17.19 -28.34
CA SER A 301 6.83 -16.04 -29.25
C SER A 301 5.56 -16.14 -30.11
N VAL A 302 5.08 -17.36 -30.36
CA VAL A 302 3.87 -17.62 -31.14
C VAL A 302 3.08 -18.78 -30.55
N HIS A 303 1.78 -18.56 -30.38
CA HIS A 303 0.80 -19.63 -30.32
C HIS A 303 -0.16 -19.49 -31.50
N GLU A 304 -0.34 -20.55 -32.28
CA GLU A 304 -1.24 -20.53 -33.43
C GLU A 304 -1.99 -21.84 -33.55
N ASP A 305 -3.30 -21.73 -33.73
CA ASP A 305 -4.16 -22.82 -34.18
C ASP A 305 -5.11 -22.33 -35.29
N THR A 306 -6.10 -23.15 -35.65
CA THR A 306 -7.10 -22.81 -36.69
C THR A 306 -7.99 -21.62 -36.32
N SER A 307 -8.13 -21.31 -35.04
CA SER A 307 -9.05 -20.32 -34.48
C SER A 307 -8.36 -19.10 -33.90
N ILE A 308 -7.16 -19.24 -33.34
CA ILE A 308 -6.46 -18.20 -32.58
C ILE A 308 -5.02 -18.06 -33.06
N LEU A 309 -4.55 -16.82 -33.07
CA LEU A 309 -3.14 -16.45 -33.20
C LEU A 309 -2.75 -15.55 -32.02
N ILE A 310 -1.65 -15.84 -31.35
CA ILE A 310 -1.04 -14.99 -30.33
C ILE A 310 0.42 -14.79 -30.71
N TYR A 311 0.83 -13.55 -30.84
CA TYR A 311 2.22 -13.13 -30.96
C TYR A 311 2.66 -12.45 -29.68
N TYR A 312 3.82 -12.85 -29.16
CA TYR A 312 4.48 -12.24 -28.03
C TYR A 312 5.83 -11.67 -28.48
N ASP A 313 6.03 -10.36 -28.28
CA ASP A 313 7.24 -9.64 -28.65
C ASP A 313 7.72 -9.97 -30.09
N ARG A 314 6.77 -10.03 -31.04
CA ARG A 314 7.02 -10.39 -32.43
C ARG A 314 6.44 -9.34 -33.37
N THR A 315 7.18 -9.06 -34.45
CA THR A 315 6.75 -8.13 -35.49
C THR A 315 5.50 -8.64 -36.20
N VAL A 316 4.50 -7.78 -36.28
CA VAL A 316 3.29 -7.99 -37.08
C VAL A 316 3.56 -7.48 -38.49
N LEU A 317 3.75 -8.41 -39.43
CA LEU A 317 4.03 -8.05 -40.82
C LEU A 317 2.74 -7.65 -41.53
N THR A 318 2.72 -6.41 -42.01
CA THR A 318 1.63 -5.84 -42.80
C THR A 318 2.08 -5.51 -44.22
N ASN A 319 1.14 -5.43 -45.16
CA ASN A 319 1.43 -5.00 -46.55
C ASN A 319 2.07 -3.61 -46.65
N ALA A 320 1.82 -2.73 -45.68
CA ALA A 320 2.53 -1.46 -45.55
C ALA A 320 3.69 -1.58 -44.55
N THR A 321 4.84 -1.01 -44.90
CA THR A 321 5.97 -0.86 -43.99
C THR A 321 5.63 0.17 -42.93
N ARG A 322 5.77 -0.21 -41.65
CA ARG A 322 5.48 0.65 -40.50
C ARG A 322 6.65 0.65 -39.53
N ASP A 323 6.99 1.82 -39.01
CA ASP A 323 8.03 1.99 -37.98
C ASP A 323 7.62 1.38 -36.63
N HIS A 324 6.32 1.23 -36.41
CA HIS A 324 5.73 0.72 -35.16
C HIS A 324 4.83 -0.49 -35.43
N ASN A 325 5.44 -1.65 -35.64
CA ASN A 325 4.77 -2.91 -35.97
C ASN A 325 5.03 -4.05 -34.98
N ARG A 326 5.71 -3.78 -33.87
CA ARG A 326 5.98 -4.76 -32.80
C ARG A 326 5.30 -4.32 -31.50
N PRO A 327 4.03 -4.69 -31.27
CA PRO A 327 3.40 -4.58 -29.96
C PRO A 327 3.91 -5.67 -29.02
N ASP A 328 3.71 -5.49 -27.72
CA ASP A 328 4.11 -6.51 -26.74
C ASP A 328 3.34 -7.82 -26.93
N ILE A 329 2.03 -7.72 -27.16
CA ILE A 329 1.18 -8.87 -27.46
C ILE A 329 0.20 -8.50 -28.57
N PHE A 330 0.08 -9.37 -29.56
CA PHE A 330 -0.95 -9.28 -30.60
C PHE A 330 -1.76 -10.56 -30.64
N VAL A 331 -3.08 -10.44 -30.55
CA VAL A 331 -4.00 -11.59 -30.58
C VAL A 331 -4.95 -11.44 -31.75
N VAL A 332 -5.15 -12.48 -32.55
CA VAL A 332 -6.20 -12.56 -33.56
C VAL A 332 -7.10 -13.73 -33.25
N ASP A 333 -8.37 -13.44 -33.01
CA ASP A 333 -9.44 -14.42 -33.02
C ASP A 333 -10.01 -14.51 -34.44
N LYS A 334 -9.62 -15.57 -35.15
CA LYS A 334 -9.97 -15.84 -36.54
C LYS A 334 -11.46 -16.16 -36.68
N ALA A 335 -12.06 -16.79 -35.66
CA ALA A 335 -13.47 -17.16 -35.65
C ALA A 335 -14.37 -15.92 -35.51
N SER A 336 -14.09 -15.05 -34.54
CA SER A 336 -14.88 -13.81 -34.33
C SER A 336 -14.45 -12.64 -35.23
N LYS A 337 -13.35 -12.82 -35.98
CA LYS A 337 -12.68 -11.80 -36.81
C LYS A 337 -12.36 -10.55 -36.00
N VAL A 338 -11.82 -10.73 -34.80
CA VAL A 338 -11.40 -9.64 -33.91
C VAL A 338 -9.92 -9.76 -33.60
N ALA A 339 -9.20 -8.64 -33.59
CA ALA A 339 -7.83 -8.62 -33.06
C ALA A 339 -7.66 -7.65 -31.90
N PHE A 340 -6.62 -7.90 -31.12
CA PHE A 340 -6.23 -7.12 -29.95
C PHE A 340 -4.75 -6.80 -30.07
N ILE A 341 -4.42 -5.51 -30.10
CA ILE A 341 -3.05 -5.01 -29.96
C ILE A 341 -2.91 -4.54 -28.51
N ILE A 342 -2.06 -5.21 -27.75
CA ILE A 342 -1.89 -4.99 -26.32
C ILE A 342 -0.47 -4.49 -26.08
N ASP A 343 -0.37 -3.40 -25.34
CA ASP A 343 0.91 -2.72 -25.12
C ASP A 343 1.01 -2.28 -23.66
N ILE A 344 2.02 -2.79 -22.96
CA ILE A 344 2.24 -2.61 -21.53
C ILE A 344 3.08 -1.34 -21.31
N ALA A 345 2.79 -0.59 -20.25
CA ALA A 345 3.74 0.40 -19.73
C ALA A 345 3.70 0.55 -18.23
N VAL A 346 4.87 0.91 -17.70
CA VAL A 346 5.07 1.28 -16.30
C VAL A 346 5.65 2.69 -16.18
N PRO A 347 4.85 3.75 -16.43
CA PRO A 347 5.32 5.12 -16.40
C PRO A 347 5.39 5.69 -14.97
N LEU A 348 5.87 6.92 -14.84
CA LEU A 348 5.65 7.73 -13.64
C LEU A 348 4.19 8.17 -13.55
N ASN A 349 3.72 8.50 -12.34
CA ASN A 349 2.32 8.83 -12.05
C ASN A 349 1.78 9.93 -12.98
N LYS A 350 2.49 11.07 -13.03
CA LYS A 350 2.16 12.23 -13.88
C LYS A 350 2.13 11.95 -15.39
N ASN A 351 2.80 10.88 -15.83
CA ASN A 351 2.90 10.54 -17.25
C ASN A 351 1.85 9.50 -17.68
N MET A 352 1.06 8.94 -16.77
CA MET A 352 0.14 7.84 -17.08
C MET A 352 -0.82 8.15 -18.23
N GLN A 353 -1.50 9.31 -18.19
CA GLN A 353 -2.44 9.71 -19.24
C GLN A 353 -1.73 9.97 -20.57
N LYS A 354 -0.58 10.65 -20.54
CA LYS A 354 0.24 10.91 -21.73
C LYS A 354 0.65 9.60 -22.41
N THR A 355 1.19 8.66 -21.63
CA THR A 355 1.59 7.33 -22.11
C THR A 355 0.41 6.54 -22.67
N TYR A 356 -0.79 6.67 -22.09
CA TYR A 356 -2.00 6.04 -22.63
C TYR A 356 -2.30 6.55 -24.05
N THR A 357 -2.37 7.87 -24.22
CA THR A 357 -2.66 8.49 -25.51
C THR A 357 -1.58 8.19 -26.55
N GLU A 358 -0.31 8.26 -26.16
CA GLU A 358 0.82 7.95 -27.04
C GLU A 358 0.78 6.51 -27.56
N LYS A 359 0.46 5.53 -26.71
CA LYS A 359 0.35 4.12 -27.15
C LYS A 359 -0.83 3.88 -28.08
N ILE A 360 -1.97 4.52 -27.84
CA ILE A 360 -3.12 4.45 -28.76
C ILE A 360 -2.73 5.02 -30.13
N ALA A 361 -2.12 6.20 -30.16
CA ALA A 361 -1.68 6.83 -31.40
C ALA A 361 -0.64 5.97 -32.13
N LYS A 362 0.36 5.46 -31.40
CA LYS A 362 1.47 4.64 -31.92
C LYS A 362 0.99 3.41 -32.71
N TYR A 363 -0.06 2.72 -32.25
CA TYR A 363 -0.54 1.49 -32.87
C TYR A 363 -1.82 1.65 -33.70
N SER A 364 -2.30 2.89 -33.89
CA SER A 364 -3.52 3.16 -34.67
C SER A 364 -3.39 2.67 -36.11
N ASP A 365 -2.29 3.03 -36.77
CA ASP A 365 -2.03 2.64 -38.16
C ASP A 365 -1.86 1.13 -38.32
N LEU A 366 -1.10 0.50 -37.41
CA LEU A 366 -0.97 -0.96 -37.38
C LEU A 366 -2.34 -1.64 -37.24
N GLY A 367 -3.22 -1.08 -36.42
CA GLY A 367 -4.58 -1.57 -36.25
C GLY A 367 -5.41 -1.50 -37.53
N ILE A 368 -5.28 -0.41 -38.31
CA ILE A 368 -5.96 -0.25 -39.61
C ILE A 368 -5.45 -1.28 -40.62
N ASP A 369 -4.13 -1.43 -40.72
CA ASP A 369 -3.50 -2.35 -41.66
C ASP A 369 -3.83 -3.81 -41.32
N ALA A 370 -3.74 -4.17 -40.04
CA ALA A 370 -4.12 -5.48 -39.56
C ALA A 370 -5.61 -5.77 -39.84
N LYS A 371 -6.48 -4.78 -39.65
CA LYS A 371 -7.90 -4.93 -39.96
C LYS A 371 -8.12 -5.30 -41.43
N ARG A 372 -7.43 -4.63 -42.35
CA ARG A 372 -7.54 -4.85 -43.79
C ARG A 372 -6.96 -6.20 -44.21
N GLN A 373 -5.74 -6.50 -43.78
CA GLN A 373 -5.00 -7.69 -44.20
C GLN A 373 -5.68 -8.98 -43.74
N TRP A 374 -6.10 -9.06 -42.48
CA TRP A 374 -6.77 -10.24 -41.94
C TRP A 374 -8.30 -10.19 -42.10
N LYS A 375 -8.84 -9.21 -42.86
CA LYS A 375 -10.28 -9.00 -43.09
C LYS A 375 -11.10 -9.02 -41.79
N LEU A 376 -10.58 -8.34 -40.77
CA LEU A 376 -11.14 -8.34 -39.42
C LEU A 376 -12.34 -7.39 -39.33
N ARG A 377 -13.32 -7.77 -38.53
CA ARG A 377 -14.46 -6.93 -38.17
C ARG A 377 -14.01 -5.75 -37.29
N LYS A 378 -13.13 -6.02 -36.33
CA LYS A 378 -12.67 -5.01 -35.36
C LYS A 378 -11.27 -5.29 -34.85
N VAL A 379 -10.53 -4.22 -34.57
CA VAL A 379 -9.25 -4.27 -33.87
C VAL A 379 -9.34 -3.37 -32.63
N TYR A 380 -8.90 -3.88 -31.49
CA TYR A 380 -8.86 -3.15 -30.23
C TYR A 380 -7.42 -2.80 -29.88
N LEU A 381 -7.16 -1.53 -29.58
CA LEU A 381 -5.89 -1.06 -29.04
C LEU A 381 -6.03 -0.96 -27.52
N LEU A 382 -5.26 -1.76 -26.79
CA LEU A 382 -5.43 -1.96 -25.36
C LEU A 382 -4.13 -1.69 -24.60
N PRO A 383 -3.84 -0.41 -24.28
CA PRO A 383 -2.76 -0.08 -23.38
C PRO A 383 -3.04 -0.63 -21.97
N ILE A 384 -2.08 -1.34 -21.40
CA ILE A 384 -2.11 -1.87 -20.04
C ILE A 384 -1.14 -1.03 -19.20
N ILE A 385 -1.70 -0.09 -18.43
CA ILE A 385 -0.90 0.94 -17.73
C ILE A 385 -1.09 0.85 -16.22
N VAL A 386 0.04 0.69 -15.53
CA VAL A 386 0.18 0.81 -14.08
C VAL A 386 1.44 1.61 -13.79
N SER A 387 1.41 2.60 -12.90
CA SER A 387 2.61 3.40 -12.61
C SER A 387 3.66 2.62 -11.81
N ALA A 388 4.89 3.14 -11.82
CA ALA A 388 5.97 2.65 -10.96
C ALA A 388 5.62 2.68 -9.46
N HIS A 389 4.68 3.55 -9.04
CA HIS A 389 4.20 3.65 -7.65
C HIS A 389 2.97 2.79 -7.34
N GLY A 390 2.47 2.02 -8.33
CA GLY A 390 1.33 1.12 -8.18
C GLY A 390 -0.04 1.75 -8.44
N LEU A 391 -0.11 2.99 -8.94
CA LEU A 391 -1.37 3.58 -9.40
C LEU A 391 -1.87 2.89 -10.67
N VAL A 392 -3.18 2.62 -10.72
CA VAL A 392 -3.84 1.91 -11.81
C VAL A 392 -4.59 2.90 -12.70
N HIS A 393 -4.35 2.83 -14.01
CA HIS A 393 -5.07 3.68 -14.97
C HIS A 393 -6.54 3.26 -15.04
N ILE A 394 -7.45 4.23 -15.13
CA ILE A 394 -8.91 4.00 -15.07
C ILE A 394 -9.40 3.03 -16.16
N ASN A 395 -8.78 3.07 -17.34
CA ASN A 395 -9.12 2.18 -18.47
C ASN A 395 -8.55 0.76 -18.35
N LEU A 396 -7.67 0.46 -17.39
CA LEU A 396 -7.05 -0.86 -17.28
C LEU A 396 -8.10 -1.97 -17.14
N LYS A 397 -9.06 -1.76 -16.24
CA LYS A 397 -10.12 -2.74 -15.97
C LYS A 397 -10.95 -3.02 -17.21
N GLU A 398 -11.37 -1.97 -17.90
CA GLU A 398 -12.17 -2.09 -19.12
C GLU A 398 -11.38 -2.74 -20.26
N ASN A 399 -10.08 -2.45 -20.38
CA ASN A 399 -9.23 -3.09 -21.37
C ASN A 399 -9.07 -4.60 -21.11
N LEU A 400 -8.97 -5.02 -19.85
CA LEU A 400 -8.95 -6.45 -19.50
C LEU A 400 -10.29 -7.15 -19.76
N ARG A 401 -11.42 -6.45 -19.54
CA ARG A 401 -12.76 -6.97 -19.86
C ARG A 401 -12.98 -7.17 -21.35
N LYS A 402 -12.43 -6.29 -22.20
CA LYS A 402 -12.42 -6.48 -23.67
C LYS A 402 -11.66 -7.74 -24.08
N LEU A 403 -10.63 -8.12 -23.32
CA LEU A 403 -9.91 -9.39 -23.48
C LEU A 403 -10.65 -10.58 -22.84
N GLN A 404 -11.77 -10.33 -22.16
CA GLN A 404 -12.52 -11.31 -21.36
C GLN A 404 -11.64 -11.99 -20.30
N LEU A 405 -10.72 -11.23 -19.70
CA LEU A 405 -9.89 -11.68 -18.58
C LEU A 405 -10.53 -11.30 -17.25
N SER A 406 -10.26 -12.07 -16.20
CA SER A 406 -10.76 -11.81 -14.85
C SER A 406 -10.17 -10.52 -14.27
N ASP A 407 -11.00 -9.71 -13.60
CA ASP A 407 -10.58 -8.51 -12.88
C ASP A 407 -9.50 -8.81 -11.81
N ASN A 408 -9.40 -10.06 -11.32
CA ASN A 408 -8.41 -10.50 -10.33
C ASN A 408 -6.95 -10.32 -10.80
N ILE A 409 -6.71 -10.32 -12.11
CA ILE A 409 -5.37 -10.14 -12.69
C ILE A 409 -4.78 -8.75 -12.38
N ILE A 410 -5.63 -7.75 -12.12
CA ILE A 410 -5.19 -6.37 -11.82
C ILE A 410 -4.29 -6.36 -10.59
N PHE A 411 -4.61 -7.19 -9.60
CA PHE A 411 -3.77 -7.35 -8.41
C PHE A 411 -2.39 -7.92 -8.76
N ASP A 412 -2.33 -8.96 -9.60
CA ASP A 412 -1.06 -9.59 -10.01
C ASP A 412 -0.18 -8.59 -10.78
N ILE A 413 -0.77 -7.81 -11.70
CA ILE A 413 -0.09 -6.75 -12.45
C ILE A 413 0.47 -5.68 -11.51
N GLN A 414 -0.38 -5.15 -10.62
CA GLN A 414 0.01 -4.12 -9.66
C GLN A 414 1.10 -4.61 -8.71
N LYS A 415 0.97 -5.85 -8.21
CA LYS A 415 1.96 -6.49 -7.35
C LYS A 415 3.30 -6.62 -8.07
N ALA A 416 3.32 -7.10 -9.32
CA ALA A 416 4.55 -7.24 -10.09
C ALA A 416 5.24 -5.89 -10.33
N ALA A 417 4.47 -4.84 -10.64
CA ALA A 417 5.00 -3.47 -10.78
C ALA A 417 5.67 -2.98 -9.49
N LEU A 418 4.97 -3.11 -8.35
CA LEU A 418 5.45 -2.65 -7.04
C LEU A 418 6.67 -3.43 -6.54
N LEU A 419 6.67 -4.76 -6.69
CA LEU A 419 7.79 -5.61 -6.29
C LEU A 419 9.07 -5.27 -7.07
N ASN A 420 8.95 -5.07 -8.39
CA ASN A 420 10.07 -4.67 -9.22
C ASN A 420 10.53 -3.24 -8.92
N SER A 421 9.63 -2.29 -8.66
CA SER A 421 10.01 -0.94 -8.20
C SER A 421 10.76 -0.97 -6.87
N CYS A 422 10.33 -1.82 -5.92
CA CYS A 422 11.07 -2.02 -4.66
C CYS A 422 12.44 -2.65 -4.91
N HIS A 423 12.53 -3.61 -5.82
CA HIS A 423 13.80 -4.22 -6.20
C HIS A 423 14.75 -3.18 -6.82
N ILE A 424 14.25 -2.32 -7.71
CA ILE A 424 15.02 -1.19 -8.27
C ILE A 424 15.58 -0.32 -7.15
N ILE A 425 14.74 0.14 -6.22
CA ILE A 425 15.19 1.00 -5.11
C ILE A 425 16.24 0.32 -4.24
N ARG A 426 16.01 -0.95 -3.86
CA ARG A 426 16.93 -1.70 -2.99
C ARG A 426 18.29 -1.89 -3.63
N ASN A 427 18.34 -2.30 -4.90
CA ASN A 427 19.61 -2.44 -5.61
C ASN A 427 20.26 -1.09 -5.87
N PHE A 428 19.49 -0.04 -6.13
CA PHE A 428 20.04 1.28 -6.42
C PHE A 428 20.73 1.90 -5.21
N LEU A 429 20.20 1.65 -4.00
CA LEU A 429 20.75 2.17 -2.75
C LEU A 429 21.87 1.32 -2.14
N GLN A 430 22.02 0.07 -2.58
CA GLN A 430 23.21 -0.74 -2.39
C GLN A 430 24.32 -0.23 -3.33
#